data_AF-A0A226NK42-F1
#
_entry.id   AF-A0A226NK42-F1
#
_cell.length_a   1.000
_cell.length_b   1.000
_cell.length_c   1.000
_cell.angle_alpha   90.00
_cell.angle_beta   90.00
_cell.angle_gamma   90.00
#
_symmetry.space_group_name_H-M   'P 1'
#
loop_
_entity.id
_entity.type
_entity.pdbx_description
1 polymer ?
#
loop_
_entity_poly.entity_id
_entity_poly.type
_entity_poly.pdbx_seq_one_letter_code
_entity_poly.pdbx_strand_id
1 'polypeptide(L)'
;MGDARRQRRLLLVVVCVALLLDNMLYMVIVPIIPEYFAAVHGGGGDGGDGESGGGNRSILPARYPPATGDNEDVQIGVLFASKAMLQLLVNPLSGTLIDRVGYEAPLLAGLAVMFLSTTTFAFAGNYATLFAARSLQGLGSAFADTAGIALIADRYAEEPARSRALGTALACISFGSLAAPPFGGVLYEFAGKQVPFLVLACVCLLDGLLLLALAPPCAAGARANMPVGTPIHRLMIDPYIAVSPPSPTG
;
A
#
# COMPACT_ATOMS: atom_id res chain seq x y z
N MET A 1 -12.34 5.11 -31.77
CA MET A 1 -11.29 4.10 -31.54
C MET A 1 -10.13 4.60 -30.66
N GLY A 2 -9.79 5.90 -30.68
CA GLY A 2 -8.74 6.49 -29.82
C GLY A 2 -9.08 6.53 -28.33
N ASP A 3 -10.32 6.88 -27.97
CA ASP A 3 -10.72 7.09 -26.58
C ASP A 3 -10.69 5.81 -25.74
N ALA A 4 -11.17 4.69 -26.26
CA ALA A 4 -11.14 3.40 -25.56
C ALA A 4 -9.70 2.91 -25.28
N ARG A 5 -8.78 3.15 -26.22
CA ARG A 5 -7.36 2.77 -26.05
C ARG A 5 -6.66 3.70 -25.06
N ARG A 6 -7.00 4.99 -25.08
CA ARG A 6 -6.51 5.99 -24.12
C ARG A 6 -7.01 5.69 -22.70
N GLN A 7 -8.29 5.39 -22.55
CA GLN A 7 -8.89 5.04 -21.26
C GLN A 7 -8.24 3.79 -20.65
N ARG A 8 -8.02 2.71 -21.42
CA ARG A 8 -7.31 1.52 -20.92
C ARG A 8 -5.89 1.84 -20.42
N ARG A 9 -5.15 2.67 -21.16
CA ARG A 9 -3.82 3.11 -20.74
C ARG A 9 -3.86 3.96 -19.47
N LEU A 10 -4.85 4.84 -19.34
CA LEU A 10 -5.01 5.66 -18.14
C LEU A 10 -5.38 4.81 -16.91
N LEU A 11 -6.23 3.79 -17.07
CA LEU A 11 -6.53 2.83 -15.99
C LEU A 11 -5.31 1.99 -15.60
N LEU A 12 -4.48 1.58 -16.56
CA LEU A 12 -3.21 0.93 -16.25
C LEU A 12 -2.31 1.86 -15.44
N VAL A 13 -2.22 3.14 -15.80
CA VAL A 13 -1.45 4.13 -15.03
C VAL A 13 -1.98 4.27 -13.62
N VAL A 14 -3.31 4.38 -13.43
CA VAL A 14 -3.93 4.45 -12.10
C VAL A 14 -3.56 3.24 -11.26
N VAL A 15 -3.73 2.02 -11.80
CA VAL A 15 -3.37 0.80 -11.05
C VAL A 15 -1.88 0.76 -10.73
N CYS A 16 -1.02 1.14 -11.67
CA CYS A 16 0.42 1.22 -11.44
C CYS A 16 0.78 2.22 -10.33
N VAL A 17 0.13 3.39 -10.30
CA VAL A 17 0.35 4.42 -9.27
C VAL A 17 -0.15 3.93 -7.92
N ALA A 18 -1.34 3.32 -7.85
CA ALA A 18 -1.89 2.75 -6.62
C ALA A 18 -0.95 1.70 -6.00
N LEU A 19 -0.48 0.74 -6.80
CA LEU A 19 0.44 -0.32 -6.37
C LEU A 19 1.82 0.22 -5.98
N LEU A 20 2.31 1.22 -6.72
CA LEU A 20 3.55 1.92 -6.38
C LEU A 20 3.42 2.62 -5.03
N LEU A 21 2.32 3.35 -4.81
CA LEU A 21 2.07 4.11 -3.58
C LEU A 21 1.94 3.21 -2.35
N ASP A 22 1.21 2.10 -2.42
CA ASP A 22 1.09 1.18 -1.28
C ASP A 22 2.46 0.65 -0.85
N ASN A 23 3.26 0.22 -1.82
CA ASN A 23 4.58 -0.33 -1.53
C ASN A 23 5.57 0.76 -1.09
N MET A 24 5.45 1.95 -1.67
CA MET A 24 6.27 3.09 -1.29
C MET A 24 5.94 3.57 0.13
N LEU A 25 4.65 3.66 0.50
CA LEU A 25 4.20 3.95 1.87
C LEU A 25 4.73 2.92 2.85
N TYR A 26 4.65 1.64 2.52
CA TYR A 26 5.17 0.58 3.37
C TYR A 26 6.67 0.74 3.68
N MET A 27 7.48 1.00 2.64
CA MET A 27 8.94 1.10 2.76
C MET A 27 9.42 2.44 3.31
N VAL A 28 8.73 3.55 3.04
CA VAL A 28 9.04 4.88 3.60
C VAL A 28 8.90 4.89 5.13
N ILE A 29 7.99 4.08 5.67
CA ILE A 29 7.73 4.09 7.11
C ILE A 29 8.83 3.37 7.91
N VAL A 30 9.53 2.40 7.32
CA VAL A 30 10.62 1.64 7.97
C VAL A 30 11.67 2.55 8.61
N PRO A 31 12.28 3.52 7.90
CA PRO A 31 13.27 4.41 8.51
C PRO A 31 12.67 5.45 9.47
N ILE A 32 11.38 5.80 9.35
CA ILE A 32 10.80 6.94 10.07
C ILE A 32 10.28 6.56 11.46
N ILE A 33 9.82 5.32 11.66
CA ILE A 33 9.22 4.90 12.94
C ILE A 33 10.17 5.07 14.15
N PRO A 34 11.46 4.67 14.10
CA PRO A 34 12.36 4.82 15.24
C PRO A 34 12.47 6.27 15.74
N GLU A 35 12.55 7.22 14.81
CA GLU A 35 12.59 8.65 15.16
C GLU A 35 11.26 9.16 15.70
N TYR A 36 10.13 8.62 15.22
CA TYR A 36 8.81 8.92 15.77
C TYR A 36 8.68 8.48 17.23
N PHE A 37 9.20 7.30 17.59
CA PHE A 37 9.20 6.82 18.96
C PHE A 37 10.15 7.61 19.86
N ALA A 38 11.33 7.97 19.35
CA ALA A 38 12.27 8.82 20.08
C ALA A 38 11.67 10.20 20.38
N ALA A 39 10.91 10.78 19.46
CA ALA A 39 10.21 12.05 19.67
C ALA A 39 9.03 11.94 20.66
N VAL A 40 8.30 10.81 20.66
CA VAL A 40 7.19 10.57 21.59
C VAL A 40 7.69 10.30 23.01
N HIS A 41 8.79 9.55 23.17
CA HIS A 41 9.38 9.25 24.49
C HIS A 41 10.30 10.36 25.01
N GLY A 42 10.92 11.16 24.13
CA GLY A 42 11.76 12.30 24.52
C GLY A 42 10.98 13.56 24.98
N GLY A 43 9.65 13.56 24.87
CA GLY A 43 8.78 14.68 25.26
C GLY A 43 8.30 14.67 26.72
N GLY A 44 8.65 13.65 27.52
CA GLY A 44 8.37 13.61 28.96
C GLY A 44 9.66 13.56 29.76
N GLY A 45 10.02 14.65 30.45
CA GLY A 45 11.11 14.68 31.45
C GLY A 45 10.83 13.75 32.64
N ASP A 46 11.72 13.50 33.60
CA ASP A 46 12.97 14.12 34.07
C ASP A 46 13.62 13.15 35.09
N GLY A 47 14.92 13.28 35.38
CA GLY A 47 15.50 12.81 36.65
C GLY A 47 16.90 12.18 36.61
N GLY A 48 17.93 13.01 36.81
CA GLY A 48 19.17 12.63 37.52
C GLY A 48 20.36 12.14 36.67
N ASP A 49 21.32 13.03 36.42
CA ASP A 49 22.61 13.05 37.13
C ASP A 49 23.61 13.93 36.37
N GLY A 50 24.24 14.86 37.10
CA GLY A 50 25.27 15.73 36.55
C GLY A 50 26.60 15.02 36.44
N GLU A 51 27.42 15.41 35.47
CA GLU A 51 28.84 15.65 35.70
C GLU A 51 29.50 16.41 34.54
N SER A 52 30.49 17.21 34.94
CA SER A 52 31.32 18.09 34.12
C SER A 52 32.27 17.31 33.20
N GLY A 53 32.66 17.91 32.07
CA GLY A 53 33.87 17.49 31.35
C GLY A 53 33.94 17.96 29.91
N GLY A 54 34.80 18.95 29.63
CA GLY A 54 35.06 19.42 28.27
C GLY A 54 35.80 18.42 27.39
N GLY A 55 35.57 18.48 26.08
CA GLY A 55 36.39 17.76 25.09
C GLY A 55 35.73 17.60 23.71
N ASN A 56 36.30 18.28 22.71
CA ASN A 56 36.19 18.07 21.25
C ASN A 56 34.81 17.85 20.61
N ARG A 57 34.33 18.89 19.92
CA ARG A 57 33.21 18.84 18.97
C ARG A 57 33.63 18.12 17.68
N SER A 58 33.49 16.79 17.65
CA SER A 58 33.49 16.03 16.40
C SER A 58 32.15 16.25 15.67
N ILE A 59 32.24 16.80 14.47
CA ILE A 59 31.14 17.06 13.54
C ILE A 59 30.76 15.74 12.84
N LEU A 60 30.15 14.81 13.57
CA LEU A 60 29.50 13.64 12.98
C LEU A 60 27.99 13.71 13.22
N PRO A 61 27.15 13.47 12.19
CA PRO A 61 25.71 13.50 12.36
C PRO A 61 25.26 12.28 13.19
N ALA A 62 24.30 12.51 14.07
CA ALA A 62 23.44 11.56 14.76
C ALA A 62 24.05 10.17 15.03
N ARG A 63 24.78 10.06 16.14
CA ARG A 63 25.03 8.79 16.81
C ARG A 63 23.66 8.23 17.22
N TYR A 64 23.19 7.15 16.59
CA TYR A 64 22.09 6.34 17.13
C TYR A 64 22.41 6.08 18.62
N PRO A 65 21.55 6.46 19.58
CA PRO A 65 21.77 6.10 20.97
C PRO A 65 21.83 4.56 21.06
N PRO A 66 22.66 4.00 21.96
CA PRO A 66 22.73 2.55 22.13
C PRO A 66 21.33 2.01 22.45
N ALA A 67 20.87 1.05 21.64
CA ALA A 67 19.56 0.43 21.76
C ALA A 67 19.36 -0.07 23.20
N THR A 68 18.48 0.60 23.95
CA THR A 68 18.16 0.26 25.33
C THR A 68 16.72 -0.25 25.45
N GLY A 69 16.17 -0.93 24.44
CA GLY A 69 14.79 -1.41 24.51
C GLY A 69 14.43 -2.49 23.52
N ASP A 70 14.57 -3.76 23.91
CA ASP A 70 13.98 -4.93 23.22
C ASP A 70 12.48 -4.73 22.87
N ASN A 71 11.79 -3.83 23.59
CA ASN A 71 10.38 -3.49 23.36
C ASN A 71 10.12 -2.62 22.12
N GLU A 72 11.08 -1.77 21.69
CA GLU A 72 10.87 -0.84 20.56
C GLU A 72 10.88 -1.58 19.22
N ASP A 73 11.84 -2.48 19.02
CA ASP A 73 11.92 -3.33 17.83
C ASP A 73 10.68 -4.24 17.70
N VAL A 74 10.16 -4.74 18.82
CA VAL A 74 8.91 -5.51 18.86
C VAL A 74 7.73 -4.65 18.45
N GLN A 75 7.61 -3.40 18.93
CA GLN A 75 6.53 -2.49 18.54
C GLN A 75 6.57 -2.15 17.05
N ILE A 76 7.77 -1.93 16.48
CA ILE A 76 7.95 -1.74 15.04
C ILE A 76 7.49 -2.98 14.27
N GLY A 77 7.92 -4.16 14.70
CA GLY A 77 7.50 -5.44 14.12
C GLY A 77 5.97 -5.63 14.14
N VAL A 78 5.32 -5.28 15.24
CA VAL A 78 3.85 -5.36 15.39
C VAL A 78 3.13 -4.41 14.43
N LEU A 79 3.66 -3.20 14.20
CA LEU A 79 3.09 -2.26 13.21
C LEU A 79 3.16 -2.78 11.77
N PHE A 80 4.25 -3.46 11.41
CA PHE A 80 4.37 -4.10 10.10
C PHE A 80 3.47 -5.32 9.98
N ALA A 81 3.41 -6.14 11.03
CA ALA A 81 2.56 -7.31 11.08
C ALA A 81 1.07 -6.96 11.02
N SER A 82 0.64 -5.85 11.63
CA SER A 82 -0.78 -5.46 11.63
C SER A 82 -1.30 -5.14 10.22
N LYS A 83 -0.52 -4.42 9.39
CA LYS A 83 -0.86 -4.23 7.98
C LYS A 83 -1.02 -5.58 7.28
N ALA A 84 -0.01 -6.46 7.40
CA ALA A 84 0.02 -7.74 6.71
C ALA A 84 -1.12 -8.67 7.14
N MET A 85 -1.45 -8.70 8.43
CA MET A 85 -2.54 -9.50 8.99
C MET A 85 -3.91 -9.03 8.48
N LEU A 86 -4.16 -7.71 8.48
CA LEU A 86 -5.41 -7.16 7.95
C LEU A 86 -5.51 -7.38 6.44
N GLN A 87 -4.42 -7.16 5.70
CA GLN A 87 -4.34 -7.44 4.27
C GLN A 87 -4.75 -8.88 3.97
N LEU A 88 -4.12 -9.84 4.66
CA LEU A 88 -4.36 -11.27 4.47
C LEU A 88 -5.81 -11.65 4.74
N LEU A 89 -6.40 -11.12 5.81
CA LEU A 89 -7.77 -11.41 6.20
C LEU A 89 -8.78 -10.83 5.20
N VAL A 90 -8.49 -9.67 4.62
CA VAL A 90 -9.38 -8.93 3.73
C VAL A 90 -9.29 -9.40 2.28
N ASN A 91 -8.13 -9.87 1.82
CA ASN A 91 -7.93 -10.37 0.44
C ASN A 91 -9.00 -11.36 -0.06
N PRO A 92 -9.46 -12.39 0.70
CA PRO A 92 -10.54 -13.26 0.23
C PRO A 92 -11.90 -12.54 0.14
N LEU A 93 -12.16 -11.61 1.07
CA LEU A 93 -13.37 -10.79 1.06
C LEU A 93 -13.40 -9.82 -0.13
N SER A 94 -12.27 -9.21 -0.46
CA SER A 94 -12.15 -8.26 -1.57
C SER A 94 -12.48 -8.90 -2.91
N GLY A 95 -12.07 -10.15 -3.15
CA GLY A 95 -12.44 -10.92 -4.34
C GLY A 95 -13.96 -11.06 -4.52
N THR A 96 -14.66 -11.49 -3.47
CA THR A 96 -16.13 -11.63 -3.52
C THR A 96 -16.85 -10.29 -3.69
N LEU A 97 -16.27 -9.20 -3.20
CA LEU A 97 -16.82 -7.86 -3.34
C LEU A 97 -16.66 -7.35 -4.78
N ILE A 98 -15.49 -7.56 -5.37
CA ILE A 98 -15.19 -7.24 -6.77
C ILE A 98 -16.17 -7.92 -7.71
N ASP A 99 -16.50 -9.20 -7.46
CA ASP A 99 -17.47 -9.95 -8.27
C ASP A 99 -18.89 -9.34 -8.22
N ARG A 100 -19.25 -8.65 -7.13
CA ARG A 100 -20.60 -8.07 -6.95
C ARG A 100 -20.72 -6.63 -7.41
N VAL A 101 -19.72 -5.79 -7.15
CA VAL A 101 -19.79 -4.34 -7.40
C VAL A 101 -18.88 -3.87 -8.54
N GLY A 102 -18.14 -4.79 -9.16
CA GLY A 102 -17.15 -4.50 -10.19
C GLY A 102 -15.78 -4.12 -9.61
N TYR A 103 -14.82 -3.85 -10.50
CA TYR A 103 -13.42 -3.60 -10.12
C TYR A 103 -13.16 -2.15 -9.67
N GLU A 104 -13.87 -1.18 -10.25
CA GLU A 104 -13.55 0.24 -10.08
C GLU A 104 -13.98 0.78 -8.69
N ALA A 105 -15.12 0.30 -8.17
CA ALA A 105 -15.63 0.73 -6.87
C ALA A 105 -14.76 0.24 -5.69
N PRO A 106 -14.35 -1.04 -5.60
CA PRO A 106 -13.41 -1.51 -4.58
C PRO A 106 -12.03 -0.85 -4.68
N LEU A 107 -11.53 -0.60 -5.90
CA LEU A 107 -10.26 0.11 -6.10
C LEU A 107 -10.34 1.54 -5.54
N LEU A 108 -11.42 2.26 -5.83
CA LEU A 108 -11.64 3.61 -5.30
C LEU A 108 -11.80 3.60 -3.77
N ALA A 109 -12.53 2.63 -3.22
CA ALA A 109 -12.67 2.47 -1.77
C ALA A 109 -11.31 2.20 -1.10
N GLY A 110 -10.48 1.34 -1.70
CA GLY A 110 -9.13 1.06 -1.25
C GLY A 110 -8.23 2.30 -1.24
N LEU A 111 -8.22 3.06 -2.34
CA LEU A 111 -7.49 4.33 -2.44
C LEU A 111 -7.97 5.36 -1.41
N ALA A 112 -9.28 5.49 -1.19
CA ALA A 112 -9.82 6.40 -0.19
C ALA A 112 -9.39 6.01 1.24
N VAL A 113 -9.43 4.72 1.57
CA VAL A 113 -8.96 4.19 2.86
C VAL A 113 -7.46 4.39 3.03
N MET A 114 -6.65 4.18 1.98
CA MET A 114 -5.21 4.46 2.00
C MET A 114 -4.91 5.94 2.19
N PHE A 115 -5.66 6.84 1.55
CA PHE A 115 -5.54 8.28 1.74
C PHE A 115 -5.85 8.70 3.20
N LEU A 116 -6.98 8.25 3.74
CA LEU A 116 -7.42 8.55 5.11
C LEU A 116 -6.43 8.02 6.15
N SER A 117 -5.97 6.78 5.99
CA SER A 117 -5.00 6.16 6.89
C SER A 117 -3.64 6.84 6.83
N THR A 118 -3.14 7.20 5.64
CA THR A 118 -1.87 7.90 5.46
C THR A 118 -1.92 9.31 6.06
N THR A 119 -3.04 10.02 5.86
CA THR A 119 -3.25 11.34 6.48
C THR A 119 -3.29 11.21 8.00
N THR A 120 -3.99 10.21 8.53
CA THR A 120 -4.03 9.92 9.97
C THR A 120 -2.63 9.62 10.51
N PHE A 121 -1.83 8.87 9.76
CA PHE A 121 -0.44 8.54 10.11
C PHE A 121 0.44 9.80 10.20
N ALA A 122 0.26 10.76 9.29
CA ALA A 122 1.01 12.03 9.31
C ALA A 122 0.77 12.87 10.58
N PHE A 123 -0.45 12.80 11.14
CA PHE A 123 -0.84 13.54 12.35
C PHE A 123 -0.83 12.68 13.62
N ALA A 124 -0.40 11.42 13.54
CA ALA A 124 -0.41 10.52 14.67
C ALA A 124 0.52 11.02 15.79
N GLY A 125 -0.04 11.14 17.00
CA GLY A 125 0.68 11.55 18.21
C GLY A 125 0.83 10.44 19.25
N ASN A 126 0.26 9.25 18.99
CA ASN A 126 0.33 8.12 19.91
C ASN A 126 0.42 6.78 19.17
N TYR A 127 0.93 5.75 19.85
CA TYR A 127 1.12 4.42 19.26
C TYR A 127 -0.20 3.78 18.77
N ALA A 128 -1.29 3.94 19.52
CA ALA A 128 -2.59 3.37 19.16
C ALA A 128 -3.11 3.92 17.81
N THR A 129 -2.92 5.21 17.54
CA THR A 129 -3.28 5.85 16.27
C THR A 129 -2.41 5.37 15.11
N LEU A 130 -1.10 5.16 15.34
CA LEU A 130 -0.21 4.55 14.35
C LEU A 130 -0.65 3.11 14.02
N PHE A 131 -0.97 2.32 15.03
CA PHE A 131 -1.44 0.95 14.87
C PHE A 131 -2.78 0.88 14.12
N ALA A 132 -3.73 1.74 14.48
CA ALA A 132 -5.01 1.84 13.81
C ALA A 132 -4.85 2.29 12.34
N ALA A 133 -4.03 3.31 12.09
CA ALA A 133 -3.73 3.77 10.75
C ALA A 133 -3.08 2.68 9.89
N ARG A 134 -2.13 1.91 10.44
CA ARG A 134 -1.49 0.78 9.72
C ARG A 134 -2.45 -0.36 9.41
N SER A 135 -3.29 -0.73 10.38
CA SER A 135 -4.33 -1.73 10.19
C SER A 135 -5.31 -1.31 9.09
N LEU A 136 -5.70 -0.04 9.10
CA LEU A 136 -6.59 0.53 8.10
C LEU A 136 -5.93 0.62 6.71
N GLN A 137 -4.62 0.90 6.66
CA GLN A 137 -3.86 0.88 5.41
C GLN A 137 -3.82 -0.52 4.79
N GLY A 138 -3.70 -1.58 5.61
CA GLY A 138 -3.84 -2.97 5.15
C GLY A 138 -5.24 -3.31 4.64
N LEU A 139 -6.30 -2.75 5.24
CA LEU A 139 -7.65 -2.89 4.68
C LEU A 139 -7.74 -2.23 3.28
N GLY A 140 -7.20 -1.01 3.13
CA GLY A 140 -7.26 -0.26 1.88
C GLY A 140 -6.42 -0.91 0.76
N SER A 141 -5.22 -1.35 1.09
CA SER A 141 -4.30 -2.05 0.17
C SER A 141 -4.91 -3.35 -0.35
N ALA A 142 -5.61 -4.13 0.49
CA ALA A 142 -6.23 -5.39 0.06
C ALA A 142 -7.27 -5.19 -1.03
N PHE A 143 -8.09 -4.13 -0.91
CA PHE A 143 -9.03 -3.77 -1.94
C PHE A 143 -8.34 -3.21 -3.18
N ALA A 144 -7.37 -2.30 -3.01
CA ALA A 144 -6.69 -1.67 -4.14
C ALA A 144 -5.87 -2.66 -4.97
N ASP A 145 -5.10 -3.53 -4.33
CA ASP A 145 -4.24 -4.51 -5.01
C ASP A 145 -5.09 -5.54 -5.75
N THR A 146 -6.06 -6.13 -5.05
CA THR A 146 -6.92 -7.17 -5.64
C THR A 146 -7.75 -6.59 -6.79
N ALA A 147 -8.35 -5.42 -6.60
CA ALA A 147 -9.19 -4.79 -7.61
C ALA A 147 -8.37 -4.23 -8.78
N GLY A 148 -7.19 -3.69 -8.52
CA GLY A 148 -6.30 -3.15 -9.53
C GLY A 148 -5.76 -4.24 -10.47
N ILE A 149 -5.26 -5.34 -9.92
CA ILE A 149 -4.80 -6.48 -10.71
C ILE A 149 -5.95 -7.11 -11.49
N ALA A 150 -7.12 -7.28 -10.86
CA ALA A 150 -8.31 -7.79 -11.53
C ALA A 150 -8.81 -6.85 -12.66
N LEU A 151 -8.74 -5.54 -12.46
CA LEU A 151 -9.07 -4.54 -13.48
C LEU A 151 -8.13 -4.63 -14.69
N ILE A 152 -6.83 -4.82 -14.48
CA ILE A 152 -5.88 -5.05 -15.57
C ILE A 152 -6.24 -6.35 -16.31
N ALA A 153 -6.53 -7.42 -15.58
CA ALA A 153 -6.89 -8.71 -16.19
C ALA A 153 -8.18 -8.64 -17.03
N ASP A 154 -9.20 -7.89 -16.61
CA ASP A 154 -10.45 -7.69 -17.37
C ASP A 154 -10.26 -6.79 -18.60
N ARG A 155 -9.46 -5.72 -18.49
CA ARG A 155 -9.30 -4.72 -19.57
C ARG A 155 -8.35 -5.16 -20.68
N TYR A 156 -7.46 -6.10 -20.41
CA TYR A 156 -6.52 -6.66 -21.36
C TYR A 156 -6.86 -8.14 -21.63
N ALA A 157 -7.77 -8.37 -22.60
CA ALA A 157 -8.21 -9.72 -22.96
C ALA A 157 -7.14 -10.54 -23.71
N GLU A 158 -6.25 -9.87 -24.46
CA GLU A 158 -5.17 -10.54 -25.20
C GLU A 158 -4.06 -10.97 -24.24
N GLU A 159 -3.79 -12.28 -24.17
CA GLU A 159 -2.69 -12.92 -23.43
C GLU A 159 -1.37 -12.12 -23.43
N PRO A 160 -0.78 -11.75 -24.59
CA PRO A 160 0.49 -11.03 -24.62
C PRO A 160 0.38 -9.59 -24.10
N ALA A 161 -0.76 -8.92 -24.32
CA ALA A 161 -0.98 -7.56 -23.85
C ALA A 161 -1.22 -7.52 -22.33
N ARG A 162 -1.93 -8.53 -21.80
CA ARG A 162 -2.20 -8.73 -20.38
C ARG A 162 -0.92 -9.01 -19.61
N SER A 163 -0.09 -9.94 -20.10
CA SER A 163 1.19 -10.27 -19.49
C SER A 163 2.11 -9.04 -19.41
N ARG A 164 2.18 -8.24 -20.47
CA ARG A 164 2.92 -6.96 -20.47
C ARG A 164 2.39 -5.97 -19.46
N ALA A 165 1.06 -5.81 -19.37
CA ALA A 165 0.43 -4.88 -18.43
C ALA A 165 0.64 -5.30 -16.96
N LEU A 166 0.51 -6.59 -16.65
CA LEU A 166 0.83 -7.14 -15.33
C LEU A 166 2.32 -7.00 -15.01
N GLY A 167 3.20 -7.26 -15.99
CA GLY A 167 4.64 -7.03 -15.85
C GLY A 167 4.97 -5.58 -15.52
N THR A 168 4.30 -4.61 -16.16
CA THR A 168 4.47 -3.19 -15.83
C THR A 168 3.98 -2.85 -14.42
N ALA A 169 2.84 -3.43 -13.99
CA ALA A 169 2.31 -3.22 -12.65
C ALA A 169 3.27 -3.76 -11.56
N LEU A 170 3.81 -4.97 -11.76
CA LEU A 170 4.83 -5.55 -10.87
C LEU A 170 6.13 -4.75 -10.86
N ALA A 171 6.55 -4.23 -12.02
CA ALA A 171 7.71 -3.34 -12.08
C ALA A 171 7.48 -2.04 -11.28
N CYS A 172 6.27 -1.49 -11.31
CA CYS A 172 5.90 -0.32 -10.50
C CYS A 172 5.95 -0.63 -8.99
N ILE A 173 5.54 -1.82 -8.56
CA ILE A 173 5.70 -2.28 -7.17
C ILE A 173 7.18 -2.25 -6.79
N SER A 174 8.05 -2.92 -7.55
CA SER A 174 9.49 -2.97 -7.26
C SER A 174 10.12 -1.58 -7.26
N PHE A 175 9.72 -0.72 -8.20
CA PHE A 175 10.16 0.66 -8.26
C PHE A 175 9.74 1.47 -7.02
N GLY A 176 8.51 1.28 -6.53
CA GLY A 176 8.02 1.90 -5.30
C GLY A 176 8.86 1.54 -4.08
N SER A 177 9.24 0.26 -3.92
CA SER A 177 10.14 -0.14 -2.84
C SER A 177 11.53 0.49 -2.94
N LEU A 178 12.07 0.59 -4.16
CA LEU A 178 13.40 1.14 -4.39
C LEU A 178 13.45 2.65 -4.18
N ALA A 179 12.42 3.36 -4.65
CA ALA A 179 12.34 4.82 -4.55
C ALA A 179 11.93 5.32 -3.16
N ALA A 180 11.38 4.44 -2.31
CA ALA A 180 10.87 4.82 -1.00
C ALA A 180 11.92 5.39 -0.03
N PRO A 181 13.03 4.71 0.30
CA PRO A 181 14.03 5.25 1.23
C PRO A 181 14.62 6.61 0.82
N PRO A 182 15.08 6.82 -0.44
CA PRO A 182 15.62 8.12 -0.84
C PRO A 182 14.54 9.21 -0.83
N PHE A 183 13.30 8.89 -1.23
CA PHE A 183 12.20 9.84 -1.17
C PHE A 183 11.85 10.23 0.26
N GLY A 184 11.72 9.24 1.15
CA GLY A 184 11.40 9.44 2.56
C GLY A 184 12.47 10.27 3.27
N GLY A 185 13.74 9.92 3.10
CA GLY A 185 14.86 10.60 3.74
C GLY A 185 15.03 12.05 3.27
N VAL A 186 15.01 12.30 1.96
CA VAL A 186 15.15 13.68 1.43
C VAL A 186 14.00 14.57 1.88
N LEU A 187 12.74 14.13 1.73
CA LEU A 187 11.60 14.96 2.14
C LEU A 187 11.56 15.19 3.66
N TYR A 188 12.03 14.21 4.43
CA TYR A 188 12.14 14.33 5.88
C TYR A 188 13.13 15.43 6.28
N GLU A 189 14.31 15.48 5.65
CA GLU A 189 15.34 16.50 5.95
C GLU A 189 14.89 17.92 5.59
N PHE A 190 14.20 18.11 4.47
CA PHE A 190 13.85 19.44 3.98
C PHE A 190 12.61 20.07 4.66
N ALA A 191 11.65 19.25 5.09
CA ALA A 191 10.34 19.77 5.49
C ALA A 191 9.70 19.05 6.69
N GLY A 192 10.44 18.14 7.34
CA GLY A 192 10.05 17.49 8.58
C GLY A 192 9.20 16.22 8.43
N LYS A 193 8.89 15.60 9.57
CA LYS A 193 8.34 14.24 9.67
C LYS A 193 7.02 13.98 8.97
N GLN A 194 6.20 15.01 8.78
CA GLN A 194 4.83 14.88 8.27
C GLN A 194 4.76 14.96 6.74
N VAL A 195 5.76 15.57 6.12
CA VAL A 195 5.71 15.93 4.69
C VAL A 195 5.80 14.73 3.75
N PRO A 196 6.66 13.72 3.97
CA PRO A 196 6.66 12.53 3.12
C PRO A 196 5.28 11.87 3.05
N PHE A 197 4.59 11.77 4.19
CA PHE A 197 3.25 11.19 4.28
C PHE A 197 2.19 12.05 3.60
N LEU A 198 2.24 13.37 3.80
CA LEU A 198 1.27 14.27 3.20
C LEU A 198 1.41 14.31 1.67
N VAL A 199 2.63 14.29 1.14
CA VAL A 199 2.87 14.22 -0.31
C VAL A 199 2.32 12.90 -0.86
N LEU A 200 2.60 11.76 -0.22
CA LEU A 200 2.06 10.47 -0.64
C LEU A 200 0.53 10.42 -0.55
N ALA A 201 -0.06 11.01 0.49
CA ALA A 201 -1.51 11.16 0.61
C ALA A 201 -2.08 12.01 -0.54
N CYS A 202 -1.45 13.13 -0.89
CA CYS A 202 -1.87 13.95 -2.02
C CYS A 202 -1.81 13.17 -3.36
N VAL A 203 -0.74 12.41 -3.61
CA VAL A 203 -0.63 11.60 -4.83
C VAL A 203 -1.71 10.51 -4.83
N CYS A 204 -1.97 9.86 -3.69
CA CYS A 204 -3.05 8.87 -3.53
C CYS A 204 -4.44 9.47 -3.79
N LEU A 205 -4.69 10.68 -3.30
CA LEU A 205 -5.94 11.41 -3.53
C LEU A 205 -6.13 11.76 -5.01
N LEU A 206 -5.06 12.24 -5.68
CA LEU A 206 -5.10 12.56 -7.10
C LEU A 206 -5.34 11.31 -7.95
N ASP A 207 -4.73 10.18 -7.58
CA ASP A 207 -4.95 8.90 -8.25
C ASP A 207 -6.40 8.40 -8.10
N GLY A 208 -6.96 8.49 -6.89
CA GLY A 208 -8.37 8.19 -6.64
C GLY A 208 -9.32 9.12 -7.40
N LEU A 209 -9.01 10.41 -7.50
CA LEU A 209 -9.80 11.37 -8.29
C LEU A 209 -9.70 11.09 -9.79
N LEU A 210 -8.52 10.71 -10.28
CA LEU A 210 -8.32 10.30 -11.67
C LEU A 210 -9.14 9.04 -11.98
N LEU A 211 -9.15 8.06 -11.08
CA LEU A 211 -10.00 6.88 -11.20
C LEU A 211 -11.49 7.26 -11.28
N LEU A 212 -11.94 8.13 -10.37
CA LEU A 212 -13.33 8.60 -10.33
C LEU A 212 -13.73 9.32 -11.63
N ALA A 213 -12.82 10.11 -12.20
CA ALA A 213 -13.04 10.81 -13.47
C ALA A 213 -13.08 9.87 -14.68
N LEU A 214 -12.32 8.77 -14.65
CA LEU A 214 -12.27 7.77 -15.73
C LEU A 214 -13.41 6.76 -15.68
N ALA A 215 -13.92 6.50 -14.48
CA ALA A 215 -14.93 5.49 -14.19
C ALA A 215 -15.78 5.91 -12.97
N PRO A 216 -16.90 6.63 -13.18
CA PRO A 216 -17.80 6.95 -12.08
C PRO A 216 -18.40 5.65 -11.51
N PRO A 217 -18.33 5.42 -10.17
CA PRO A 217 -18.76 4.19 -9.50
C PRO A 217 -20.26 3.86 -9.63
N CYS A 218 -21.04 4.69 -10.33
CA CYS A 218 -22.45 4.46 -10.62
C CYS A 218 -22.72 3.58 -11.86
N ALA A 219 -21.71 3.18 -12.65
CA ALA A 219 -21.90 2.22 -13.73
C ALA A 219 -22.01 0.74 -13.25
N ALA A 220 -22.03 0.53 -11.92
CA ALA A 220 -22.22 -0.76 -11.26
C ALA A 220 -23.54 -1.48 -11.61
N GLY A 221 -24.54 -0.78 -12.16
CA GLY A 221 -25.82 -1.38 -12.57
C GLY A 221 -25.77 -2.23 -13.85
N ALA A 222 -24.73 -2.09 -14.70
CA ALA A 222 -24.76 -2.66 -16.05
C ALA A 222 -24.16 -4.08 -16.18
N ARG A 223 -23.54 -4.64 -15.12
CA ARG A 223 -22.92 -5.98 -15.14
C ARG A 223 -23.51 -6.98 -14.14
N ALA A 224 -24.60 -6.65 -13.45
CA ALA A 224 -25.37 -7.58 -12.60
C ALA A 224 -25.93 -8.83 -13.35
N ASN A 225 -25.70 -8.93 -14.67
CA ASN A 225 -26.16 -10.01 -15.54
C ASN A 225 -25.02 -10.84 -16.17
N MET A 226 -23.77 -10.73 -15.68
CA MET A 226 -22.75 -11.72 -16.03
C MET A 226 -22.93 -12.98 -15.17
N PRO A 227 -22.90 -14.19 -15.77
CA PRO A 227 -23.07 -15.42 -15.02
C PRO A 227 -21.96 -15.54 -13.99
N VAL A 228 -22.36 -15.65 -12.72
CA VAL A 228 -21.49 -15.92 -11.58
C VAL A 228 -20.58 -17.09 -11.96
N GLY A 229 -19.27 -16.83 -12.03
CA GLY A 229 -18.28 -17.89 -12.22
C GLY A 229 -18.43 -18.94 -11.13
N THR A 230 -18.15 -20.20 -11.47
CA THR A 230 -18.23 -21.33 -10.54
C THR A 230 -17.47 -20.99 -9.25
N PRO A 231 -18.10 -21.13 -8.06
CA PRO A 231 -17.48 -20.70 -6.81
C PRO A 231 -16.16 -21.44 -6.57
N ILE A 232 -15.17 -20.75 -5.97
CA ILE A 232 -13.80 -21.26 -5.75
C ILE A 232 -13.77 -22.65 -5.09
N HIS A 233 -14.71 -22.95 -4.19
CA HIS A 233 -14.79 -24.28 -3.56
C HIS A 233 -15.14 -25.39 -4.56
N ARG A 234 -15.88 -25.10 -5.64
CA ARG A 234 -16.14 -26.06 -6.73
C ARG A 234 -14.91 -26.26 -7.62
N LEU A 235 -14.08 -25.23 -7.82
CA LEU A 235 -12.80 -25.37 -8.54
C LEU A 235 -11.77 -26.16 -7.72
N MET A 236 -11.72 -25.96 -6.40
CA MET A 236 -10.80 -26.69 -5.51
C MET A 236 -11.18 -28.17 -5.34
N ILE A 237 -12.45 -28.51 -5.52
CA ILE A 237 -12.96 -29.90 -5.45
C ILE A 237 -12.92 -30.57 -6.84
N ASP A 238 -12.61 -29.82 -7.90
CA ASP A 238 -12.58 -30.34 -9.25
C ASP A 238 -11.40 -31.31 -9.46
N PRO A 239 -11.66 -32.62 -9.67
CA PRO A 239 -10.61 -33.62 -9.87
C PRO A 239 -9.77 -33.37 -11.13
N TYR A 240 -10.26 -32.58 -12.10
CA TYR A 240 -9.55 -32.30 -13.34
C TYR A 240 -8.41 -31.27 -13.17
N ILE A 241 -8.47 -30.38 -12.18
CA ILE A 241 -7.38 -29.41 -11.88
C ILE A 241 -6.21 -30.10 -11.16
N ALA A 242 -6.50 -31.12 -10.34
CA ALA A 242 -5.46 -31.85 -9.61
C ALA A 242 -4.67 -32.84 -10.48
N VAL A 243 -5.18 -33.20 -11.67
CA VAL A 243 -4.68 -34.33 -12.47
C VAL A 243 -4.24 -33.94 -13.88
N SER A 244 -4.07 -32.65 -14.21
CA SER A 244 -3.37 -32.31 -15.46
C SER A 244 -1.86 -32.32 -15.24
N PRO A 245 -1.11 -33.38 -15.62
CA PRO A 245 0.32 -33.21 -15.84
C PRO A 245 0.50 -32.17 -16.94
N PRO A 246 1.55 -31.34 -16.90
CA PRO A 246 1.90 -30.48 -18.02
C PRO A 246 2.10 -31.38 -19.25
N SER A 247 1.21 -31.29 -20.24
CA SER A 247 1.37 -32.01 -21.50
C SER A 247 2.62 -31.50 -22.22
N PRO A 248 3.60 -32.35 -22.53
CA PRO A 248 4.70 -31.98 -23.40
C PRO A 248 4.22 -32.07 -24.84
N THR A 249 3.89 -30.93 -25.43
CA THR A 249 3.77 -30.76 -26.88
C THR A 249 4.42 -29.42 -27.19
N GLY A 250 5.51 -29.29 -27.93
CA GLY A 250 6.13 -30.15 -28.93
C GLY A 250 6.70 -29.19 -29.98
#